data_AF-A0A059EDV6-F1
#
_entry.id   AF-A0A059EDV6-F1
#
_cell.length_a   1.000
_cell.length_b   1.000
_cell.length_c   1.000
_cell.angle_alpha   90.00
_cell.angle_beta   90.00
_cell.angle_gamma   90.00
#
_symmetry.space_group_name_H-M   'P 1'
#
loop_
_entity.id
_entity.type
_entity.pdbx_description
1 polymer ?
#
loop_
_entity_poly.entity_id
_entity_poly.type
_entity_poly.pdbx_seq_one_letter_code
_entity_poly.pdbx_strand_id
1 'polypeptide(L)'
;MVIAVLCAISGMAAMVIAIFGRSLGEVGVMMVLVVWGAGALTFFGLCVAHAIDRTPKGKIPQVMSGLLFIWAGGSIVGPLLSGIAMRGAGATGLFGLSGLLLILLALIMVWRVSARAAPEEHQQEDWSPILPTPLASVELDPRNPDREAET
;
A
#
# COMPACT_ATOMS: atom_id res chain seq x y z
N MET A 1 -0.73 -6.22 -8.70
CA MET A 1 -1.60 -5.41 -9.57
C MET A 1 -2.36 -4.32 -8.81
N VAL A 2 -2.91 -4.59 -7.61
CA VAL A 2 -3.64 -3.62 -6.80
C VAL A 2 -2.89 -2.28 -6.61
N ILE A 3 -1.61 -2.33 -6.22
CA ILE A 3 -0.78 -1.13 -6.03
C ILE A 3 -0.73 -0.27 -7.31
N ALA A 4 -0.50 -0.90 -8.47
CA ALA A 4 -0.44 -0.19 -9.76
C ALA A 4 -1.77 0.49 -10.12
N VAL A 5 -2.89 -0.20 -9.90
CA VAL A 5 -4.23 0.33 -10.16
C VAL A 5 -4.53 1.54 -9.26
N LEU A 6 -4.21 1.45 -7.96
CA LEU A 6 -4.43 2.56 -7.04
C LEU A 6 -3.53 3.76 -7.34
N CYS A 7 -2.26 3.53 -7.69
CA CYS A 7 -1.37 4.58 -8.17
C CYS A 7 -1.92 5.25 -9.45
N ALA A 8 -2.46 4.47 -10.39
CA ALA A 8 -3.05 5.01 -11.61
C ALA A 8 -4.31 5.86 -11.31
N ILE A 9 -5.24 5.35 -10.51
CA ILE A 9 -6.47 6.08 -10.14
C ILE A 9 -6.13 7.38 -9.40
N SER A 10 -5.29 7.32 -8.38
CA SER A 10 -4.88 8.50 -7.62
C SER A 10 -4.07 9.47 -8.50
N GLY A 11 -3.17 8.96 -9.33
CA GLY A 11 -2.37 9.77 -10.26
C GLY A 11 -3.20 10.49 -11.30
N MET A 12 -4.21 9.81 -11.89
CA MET A 12 -5.17 10.43 -12.80
C MET A 12 -6.01 11.49 -12.09
N ALA A 13 -6.49 11.22 -10.87
CA ALA A 13 -7.24 12.22 -10.09
C ALA A 13 -6.40 13.48 -9.82
N ALA A 14 -5.13 13.33 -9.44
CA ALA A 14 -4.21 14.45 -9.30
C ALA A 14 -4.02 15.21 -10.63
N MET A 15 -3.90 14.49 -11.75
CA MET A 15 -3.75 15.11 -13.07
C MET A 15 -5.00 15.88 -13.50
N VAL A 16 -6.19 15.37 -13.16
CA VAL A 16 -7.47 16.08 -13.38
C VAL A 16 -7.50 17.39 -12.60
N ILE A 17 -7.06 17.41 -11.34
CA ILE A 17 -6.96 18.65 -10.56
C ILE A 17 -5.91 19.59 -11.18
N ALA A 18 -4.76 19.07 -11.59
CA ALA A 18 -3.69 19.87 -12.16
C ALA A 18 -4.13 20.62 -13.44
N ILE A 19 -4.86 19.94 -14.33
CA ILE A 19 -5.27 20.45 -15.64
C ILE A 19 -6.60 21.23 -15.55
N PHE A 20 -7.60 20.68 -14.85
CA PHE A 20 -8.97 21.18 -14.83
C PHE A 20 -9.38 21.80 -13.50
N GLY A 21 -8.48 21.91 -12.52
CA GLY A 21 -8.81 22.42 -11.18
C GLY A 21 -9.48 23.79 -11.18
N ARG A 22 -9.11 24.68 -12.12
CA ARG A 22 -9.72 26.01 -12.27
C ARG A 22 -11.15 25.97 -12.81
N SER A 23 -11.52 24.94 -13.59
CA SER A 23 -12.85 24.80 -14.21
C SER A 23 -13.84 23.98 -13.38
N LEU A 24 -13.36 23.14 -12.46
CA LEU A 24 -14.20 22.20 -11.70
C LEU A 24 -15.04 22.84 -10.59
N GLY A 25 -14.76 24.09 -10.22
CA GLY A 25 -15.33 24.72 -9.02
C GLY A 25 -14.90 24.02 -7.72
N GLU A 26 -15.28 24.57 -6.57
CA GLU A 26 -14.84 24.07 -5.26
C GLU A 26 -15.30 22.63 -4.98
N VAL A 27 -16.60 22.35 -5.19
CA VAL A 27 -17.19 21.03 -4.95
C VAL A 27 -16.57 19.97 -5.87
N GLY A 28 -16.33 20.31 -7.15
CA GLY A 28 -15.70 19.40 -8.10
C GLY A 28 -14.27 19.05 -7.68
N VAL A 29 -13.49 20.04 -7.26
CA VAL A 29 -12.13 19.80 -6.73
C VAL A 29 -12.17 18.93 -5.47
N MET A 30 -13.10 19.16 -4.54
CA MET A 30 -13.27 18.32 -3.34
C MET A 30 -13.55 16.86 -3.67
N MET A 31 -14.46 16.59 -4.62
CA MET A 31 -14.78 15.23 -5.04
C MET A 31 -13.56 14.50 -5.63
N VAL A 32 -12.76 15.20 -6.44
CA VAL A 32 -11.54 14.61 -7.02
C VAL A 32 -10.45 14.45 -5.95
N LEU A 33 -10.37 15.35 -4.96
CA LEU A 33 -9.47 15.22 -3.81
C LEU A 33 -9.78 14.00 -2.96
N VAL A 34 -11.06 13.61 -2.81
CA VAL A 34 -11.45 12.37 -2.11
C VAL A 34 -10.84 11.16 -2.82
N VAL A 35 -10.92 11.11 -4.16
CA VAL A 35 -10.36 10.00 -4.94
C VAL A 35 -8.83 9.97 -4.85
N TRP A 36 -8.19 11.14 -4.98
CA TRP A 36 -6.74 11.25 -4.84
C TRP A 36 -6.28 10.82 -3.44
N GLY A 37 -6.93 11.34 -2.39
CA GLY A 37 -6.63 11.09 -0.99
C GLY A 37 -6.86 9.65 -0.57
N ALA A 38 -7.93 9.00 -1.04
CA ALA A 38 -8.19 7.58 -0.79
C ALA A 38 -7.02 6.70 -1.28
N GLY A 39 -6.44 7.00 -2.45
CA GLY A 39 -5.23 6.34 -2.90
C GLY A 39 -4.01 6.69 -2.05
N ALA A 40 -3.77 7.99 -1.83
CA ALA A 40 -2.60 8.47 -1.11
C ALA A 40 -2.47 7.89 0.32
N LEU A 41 -3.58 7.78 1.04
CA LEU A 41 -3.61 7.30 2.43
C LEU A 41 -3.40 5.78 2.57
N THR A 42 -3.64 5.00 1.51
CA THR A 42 -3.55 3.52 1.57
C THR A 42 -2.16 2.98 1.26
N PHE A 43 -1.27 3.78 0.66
CA PHE A 43 0.00 3.28 0.13
C PHE A 43 0.90 2.65 1.18
N PHE A 44 1.06 3.27 2.35
CA PHE A 44 1.93 2.72 3.38
C PHE A 44 1.45 1.32 3.83
N GLY A 45 0.16 1.19 4.13
CA GLY A 45 -0.44 -0.09 4.53
C GLY A 45 -0.32 -1.18 3.47
N LEU A 46 -0.53 -0.84 2.19
CA LEU A 46 -0.38 -1.80 1.09
C LEU A 46 1.08 -2.24 0.89
N CYS A 47 2.03 -1.32 0.99
CA CYS A 47 3.46 -1.64 0.92
C CYS A 47 3.89 -2.53 2.09
N VAL A 48 3.40 -2.23 3.30
CA VAL A 48 3.62 -3.05 4.50
C VAL A 48 3.09 -4.46 4.29
N ALA A 49 1.82 -4.61 3.91
CA ALA A 49 1.21 -5.91 3.65
C ALA A 49 2.01 -6.69 2.58
N HIS A 50 2.31 -6.03 1.45
CA HIS A 50 3.07 -6.64 0.37
C HIS A 50 4.47 -7.13 0.78
N ALA A 51 5.15 -6.39 1.66
CA ALA A 51 6.47 -6.74 2.16
C ALA A 51 6.39 -7.86 3.23
N ILE A 52 5.44 -7.76 4.16
CA ILE A 52 5.27 -8.74 5.24
C ILE A 52 4.86 -10.11 4.70
N ASP A 53 4.00 -10.17 3.67
CA ASP A 53 3.59 -11.43 3.02
C ASP A 53 4.77 -12.27 2.49
N ARG A 54 5.94 -11.64 2.30
CA ARG A 54 7.17 -12.27 1.77
C ARG A 54 8.30 -12.35 2.79
N THR A 55 8.03 -11.96 4.04
CA THR A 55 9.05 -11.85 5.09
C THR A 55 8.87 -12.97 6.13
N PRO A 56 9.91 -13.78 6.42
CA PRO A 56 9.85 -14.75 7.50
C PRO A 56 9.54 -14.07 8.85
N LYS A 57 8.74 -14.70 9.71
CA LYS A 57 8.21 -14.09 10.96
C LYS A 57 9.29 -13.42 11.82
N GLY A 58 10.47 -14.04 11.95
CA GLY A 58 11.59 -13.49 12.74
C GLY A 58 12.26 -12.24 12.15
N LYS A 59 11.98 -11.88 10.90
CA LYS A 59 12.57 -10.72 10.20
C LYS A 59 11.59 -9.56 10.03
N ILE A 60 10.33 -9.71 10.41
CA ILE A 60 9.29 -8.68 10.25
C ILE A 60 9.70 -7.35 10.91
N PRO A 61 10.20 -7.31 12.17
CA PRO A 61 10.60 -6.03 12.79
C PRO A 61 11.71 -5.31 12.03
N GLN A 62 12.67 -6.06 11.48
CA GLN A 62 13.78 -5.51 10.69
C GLN A 62 13.28 -4.90 9.37
N VAL A 63 12.39 -5.59 8.65
CA VAL A 63 11.79 -5.10 7.41
C VAL A 63 10.93 -3.86 7.66
N MET A 64 10.15 -3.85 8.74
CA MET A 64 9.33 -2.69 9.13
C MET A 64 10.17 -1.47 9.46
N SER A 65 11.30 -1.65 10.16
CA SER A 65 12.25 -0.55 10.43
C SER A 65 12.82 0.03 9.14
N GLY A 66 13.25 -0.81 8.20
CA GLY A 66 13.74 -0.36 6.89
C GLY A 66 12.67 0.37 6.07
N LEU A 67 11.42 -0.11 6.08
CA LEU A 67 10.32 0.53 5.37
C LEU A 67 9.96 1.90 5.99
N LEU A 68 9.98 2.01 7.32
CA LEU A 68 9.75 3.26 8.02
C LEU A 68 10.87 4.28 7.76
N PHE A 69 12.12 3.81 7.67
CA PHE A 69 13.25 4.66 7.31
C PHE A 69 13.10 5.24 5.89
N ILE A 70 12.72 4.41 4.92
CA ILE A 70 12.44 4.87 3.54
C ILE A 70 11.25 5.84 3.53
N TRP A 71 10.19 5.54 4.28
CA TRP A 71 9.02 6.42 4.41
C TRP A 71 9.38 7.80 4.99
N ALA A 72 10.22 7.83 6.03
CA ALA A 72 10.71 9.06 6.62
C ALA A 72 11.56 9.86 5.62
N GLY A 73 12.46 9.20 4.89
CA GLY A 73 13.24 9.84 3.83
C GLY A 73 12.35 10.46 2.75
N GLY A 74 11.35 9.72 2.27
CA GLY A 74 10.36 10.23 1.33
C GLY A 74 9.55 11.42 1.88
N SER A 75 9.23 11.39 3.18
CA SER A 75 8.50 12.48 3.86
C SER A 75 9.32 13.75 4.04
N ILE A 76 10.65 13.67 4.00
CA ILE A 76 11.55 14.83 3.98
C ILE A 76 11.68 15.37 2.56
N VAL A 77 11.91 14.49 1.58
CA VAL A 77 12.14 14.88 0.17
C VAL A 77 10.85 15.38 -0.49
N GLY A 78 9.70 14.79 -0.16
CA GLY A 78 8.41 15.11 -0.75
C GLY A 78 8.02 16.58 -0.64
N PRO A 79 7.97 17.17 0.58
CA PRO A 79 7.67 18.58 0.79
C PRO A 79 8.67 19.55 0.12
N LEU A 80 9.94 19.16 0.00
CA LEU A 80 10.95 19.97 -0.68
C LEU A 80 10.65 20.06 -2.18
N LEU A 81 10.42 18.90 -2.82
CA LEU A 81 10.07 18.84 -4.25
C LEU A 81 8.71 19.50 -4.52
N SER A 82 7.72 19.24 -3.66
CA SER A 82 6.39 19.83 -3.82
C SER A 82 6.41 21.35 -3.62
N GLY A 83 7.21 21.86 -2.67
CA GLY A 83 7.41 23.30 -2.47
C GLY A 83 8.10 23.96 -3.67
N ILE A 84 9.07 23.30 -4.31
CA ILE A 84 9.67 23.78 -5.55
C ILE A 84 8.65 23.82 -6.69
N ALA A 85 7.88 22.74 -6.88
CA ALA A 85 6.84 22.69 -7.91
C ALA A 85 5.75 23.74 -7.69
N MET A 86 5.37 23.96 -6.43
CA MET A 86 4.35 24.94 -6.05
C MET A 86 4.83 26.39 -6.24
N ARG A 87 6.14 26.67 -6.07
CA ARG A 87 6.70 27.98 -6.43
C ARG A 87 6.62 28.28 -7.93
N GLY A 88 6.78 27.25 -8.78
CA GLY A 88 6.74 27.41 -10.24
C GLY A 88 5.32 27.56 -10.80
N ALA A 89 4.37 26.76 -10.33
CA ALA A 89 3.03 26.65 -10.94
C ALA A 89 1.87 26.63 -9.93
N GLY A 90 2.10 26.99 -8.67
CA GLY A 90 1.08 26.98 -7.62
C GLY A 90 0.52 25.57 -7.39
N ALA A 91 -0.79 25.49 -7.12
CA ALA A 91 -1.48 24.21 -6.89
C ALA A 91 -1.34 23.24 -8.08
N THR A 92 -1.33 23.74 -9.32
CA THR A 92 -1.11 22.91 -10.52
C THR A 92 0.26 22.22 -10.47
N GLY A 93 1.29 22.89 -9.97
CA GLY A 93 2.63 22.30 -9.80
C GLY A 93 2.62 21.16 -8.77
N LEU A 94 1.94 21.36 -7.64
CA LEU A 94 1.79 20.34 -6.59
C LEU A 94 1.11 19.08 -7.14
N PHE A 95 -0.11 19.22 -7.67
CA PHE A 95 -0.89 18.08 -8.16
C PHE A 95 -0.31 17.48 -9.45
N GLY A 96 0.30 18.28 -10.31
CA GLY A 96 0.99 17.80 -11.51
C GLY A 96 2.19 16.92 -11.16
N LEU A 97 3.02 17.35 -10.20
CA LEU A 97 4.14 16.54 -9.70
C LEU A 97 3.64 15.24 -9.08
N SER A 98 2.66 15.31 -8.17
CA SER A 98 2.09 14.12 -7.53
C SER A 98 1.50 13.14 -8.55
N GLY A 99 0.72 13.65 -9.52
CA GLY A 99 0.13 12.85 -10.59
C GLY A 99 1.18 12.17 -11.45
N LEU A 100 2.23 12.90 -11.85
CA LEU A 100 3.32 12.37 -12.66
C LEU A 100 4.07 11.25 -11.92
N LEU A 101 4.43 11.45 -10.65
CA LEU A 101 5.14 10.44 -9.85
C LEU A 101 4.28 9.19 -9.64
N LEU A 102 2.98 9.34 -9.40
CA LEU A 102 2.05 8.22 -9.22
C LEU A 102 1.84 7.43 -10.51
N ILE A 103 1.69 8.11 -11.65
CA ILE A 103 1.59 7.45 -12.97
C ILE A 103 2.89 6.72 -13.30
N LEU A 104 4.05 7.36 -13.07
CA LEU A 104 5.35 6.74 -13.28
C LEU A 104 5.50 5.48 -12.41
N LEU A 105 5.12 5.54 -11.13
CA LEU A 105 5.14 4.39 -10.24
C LEU A 105 4.20 3.27 -10.73
N ALA A 106 3.00 3.61 -11.21
CA ALA A 106 2.07 2.64 -11.78
C ALA A 106 2.70 1.91 -12.99
N LEU A 107 3.32 2.66 -13.91
CA LEU A 107 4.02 2.11 -15.08
C LEU A 107 5.18 1.20 -14.68
N ILE A 108 6.00 1.62 -13.72
CA ILE A 108 7.10 0.81 -13.20
C ILE A 108 6.58 -0.49 -12.58
N MET A 109 5.47 -0.45 -11.84
CA MET A 109 4.86 -1.64 -11.24
C MET A 109 4.30 -2.60 -12.28
N VAL A 110 3.64 -2.09 -13.33
CA VAL A 110 3.16 -2.92 -14.45
C VAL A 110 4.33 -3.57 -15.17
N TRP A 111 5.37 -2.80 -15.49
CA TRP A 111 6.57 -3.32 -16.14
C TRP A 111 7.25 -4.40 -15.28
N ARG A 112 7.45 -4.13 -13.98
CA ARG A 112 8.11 -5.05 -13.04
C ARG A 112 7.40 -6.39 -12.92
N VAL A 113 6.07 -6.38 -12.91
CA VAL A 113 5.29 -7.63 -12.84
C VAL A 113 5.25 -8.35 -14.18
N SER A 114 5.13 -7.61 -15.29
CA SER A 114 5.13 -8.20 -16.65
C SER A 114 6.48 -8.83 -17.02
N ALA A 115 7.58 -8.31 -16.47
CA ALA A 115 8.92 -8.86 -16.66
C ALA A 115 9.22 -10.09 -15.79
N ARG A 116 8.33 -10.45 -14.84
CA ARG A 116 8.52 -11.63 -13.99
C ARG A 116 7.92 -12.86 -14.68
N ALA A 117 8.76 -13.88 -14.91
CA ALA A 117 8.27 -15.19 -15.33
C ALA A 117 7.33 -15.78 -14.26
N ALA A 118 6.30 -16.52 -14.69
CA ALA A 118 5.43 -17.25 -13.78
C ALA A 118 6.29 -18.19 -12.90
N PRO A 119 5.99 -18.32 -11.60
CA PRO A 119 6.67 -19.31 -10.76
C PRO A 119 6.52 -20.69 -11.38
N GLU A 120 7.63 -21.44 -11.49
CA GLU A 120 7.58 -22.85 -11.89
C GLU A 120 6.68 -23.63 -10.93
N GLU A 121 5.96 -24.62 -11.44
CA GLU A 121 4.91 -25.37 -10.71
C GLU A 121 5.42 -25.94 -9.37
N HIS A 122 6.72 -26.26 -9.29
CA HIS A 122 7.39 -26.75 -8.08
C HIS A 122 7.57 -25.70 -6.95
N GLN A 123 7.30 -24.42 -7.20
CA GLN A 123 7.35 -23.33 -6.20
C GLN A 123 5.96 -22.99 -5.65
N GLN A 124 4.91 -23.60 -6.21
CA GLN A 124 3.56 -23.48 -5.64
C GLN A 124 3.46 -24.48 -4.50
N GLU A 125 3.21 -23.99 -3.28
CA GLU A 125 2.88 -24.88 -2.19
C GLU A 125 1.57 -25.61 -2.51
N ASP A 126 1.57 -26.92 -2.32
CA ASP A 126 0.39 -27.75 -2.55
C ASP A 126 -0.74 -27.25 -1.65
N TRP A 127 -1.81 -26.76 -2.28
CA TRP A 127 -2.93 -26.17 -1.55
C TRP A 127 -3.69 -27.28 -0.83
N SER A 128 -3.37 -27.49 0.45
CA SER A 128 -4.16 -28.35 1.33
C SER A 128 -5.15 -27.48 2.11
N PRO A 129 -6.46 -27.81 2.13
CA PRO A 129 -7.40 -27.13 3.00
C PRO A 129 -6.96 -27.32 4.45
N ILE A 130 -6.68 -26.20 5.12
CA ILE A 130 -6.44 -26.19 6.56
C ILE A 130 -7.77 -26.52 7.21
N LEU A 131 -7.97 -27.79 7.56
CA LEU A 131 -9.14 -28.23 8.30
C LEU A 131 -9.16 -27.47 9.63
N PRO A 132 -10.27 -26.80 9.98
CA PRO A 132 -10.43 -26.24 11.32
C PRO A 132 -10.13 -27.35 12.33
N THR A 133 -9.27 -27.08 13.32
CA THR A 133 -9.03 -28.03 14.41
C THR A 133 -10.40 -28.39 15.00
N PRO A 134 -10.86 -29.65 14.91
CA PRO A 134 -12.15 -30.00 15.43
C PRO A 134 -12.12 -29.80 16.95
N LEU A 135 -13.02 -28.95 17.48
CA LEU A 135 -13.15 -28.75 18.93
C LEU A 135 -13.39 -30.08 19.67
N ALA A 136 -13.87 -31.10 18.96
CA ALA A 136 -14.05 -32.45 19.46
C ALA A 136 -12.74 -33.21 19.79
N SER A 137 -11.57 -32.76 19.31
CA SER A 137 -10.27 -33.37 19.68
C SER A 137 -9.64 -32.75 20.93
N VAL A 138 -10.26 -31.72 21.50
CA VAL A 138 -9.90 -31.20 22.83
C VAL A 138 -10.76 -31.97 23.83
N GLU A 139 -10.23 -33.10 24.33
CA GLU A 139 -10.82 -33.81 25.46
C GLU A 139 -10.80 -32.87 26.67
N LEU A 140 -11.94 -32.21 26.93
CA LEU A 140 -12.15 -31.43 28.15
C LEU A 140 -12.32 -32.43 29.29
N ASP A 141 -11.21 -32.90 29.87
CA ASP A 141 -11.23 -33.74 31.06
C ASP A 141 -11.76 -32.91 32.25
N PRO A 142 -13.01 -33.15 32.71
CA PRO A 142 -13.60 -32.38 33.80
C PRO A 142 -13.01 -32.76 35.17
N ARG A 143 -12.01 -33.65 35.22
CA ARG A 143 -11.33 -34.11 36.43
C ARG A 143 -9.87 -33.66 36.50
N ASN A 144 -9.43 -32.79 35.59
CA ASN A 144 -8.08 -32.21 35.63
C ASN A 144 -8.10 -30.83 36.34
N PRO A 145 -7.78 -30.77 37.66
CA PRO A 145 -7.80 -29.52 38.43
C PRO A 145 -6.64 -28.56 38.12
N ASP A 146 -5.67 -28.96 37.29
CA ASP A 146 -4.40 -28.23 37.17
C ASP A 146 -4.45 -26.99 36.26
N ARG A 147 -5.61 -26.67 35.66
CA ARG A 147 -5.76 -25.50 34.76
C ARG A 147 -6.39 -24.27 35.39
N GLU A 148 -6.92 -24.34 36.61
CA GLU A 148 -7.50 -23.17 37.28
C GLU A 148 -6.47 -22.40 38.13
N ALA A 149 -5.26 -22.95 38.33
CA ALA A 149 -4.26 -22.40 39.24
C ALA A 149 -3.18 -21.50 38.59
N GLU A 150 -3.19 -21.33 37.26
CA GLU A 150 -2.18 -20.54 36.53
C GLU A 150 -2.70 -19.24 35.89
N THR A 151 -3.89 -18.75 36.29
CA THR A 151 -4.33 -17.37 35.96
C THR A 151 -3.95 -16.37 37.02
#